data_AF-A0A9E3JBL5-F1
#
_entry.id   AF-A0A9E3JBL5-F1
#
_cell.length_a   1.000
_cell.length_b   1.000
_cell.length_c   1.000
_cell.angle_alpha   90.00
_cell.angle_beta   90.00
_cell.angle_gamma   90.00
#
_symmetry.space_group_name_H-M   'P 1'
#
loop_
_entity.id
_entity.type
_entity.pdbx_description
1 polymer ?
#
loop_
_entity_poly.entity_id
_entity_poly.type
_entity_poly.pdbx_seq_one_letter_code
_entity_poly.pdbx_strand_id
1 'polypeptide(L)' 'MPHVLVLNASYEPLGVVPLRRALVLVLENKAFSLEESGAFMHSATVTVPAPSVVRLKRFVRVPYRGPVPLTRRALFAR' A
#
# COMPACT_ATOMS: atom_id res chain seq x y z
N MET A 1 11.63 -4.02 -7.25
CA MET A 1 11.41 -2.91 -6.30
C MET A 1 10.68 -3.45 -5.09
N PRO A 2 11.03 -3.07 -3.84
CA PRO A 2 10.34 -3.57 -2.67
C PRO A 2 8.87 -3.11 -2.66
N HIS A 3 7.99 -4.05 -2.37
CA HIS A 3 6.54 -3.91 -2.36
C HIS A 3 6.03 -3.97 -0.91
N VAL A 4 5.03 -3.15 -0.59
CA VAL A 4 4.47 -3.00 0.75
C VAL A 4 2.99 -3.28 0.72
N LEU A 5 2.51 -4.12 1.63
CA LEU A 5 1.09 -4.40 1.79
C LEU A 5 0.41 -3.21 2.47
N VAL A 6 -0.67 -2.73 1.87
CA VAL A 6 -1.53 -1.70 2.45
C VAL A 6 -2.78 -2.37 2.97
N LEU A 7 -3.05 -2.16 4.25
CA LEU A 7 -4.29 -2.55 4.90
C LEU A 7 -5.22 -1.36 5.05
N ASN A 8 -6.51 -1.63 4.99
CA ASN A 8 -7.54 -0.70 5.37
C ASN A 8 -7.53 -0.46 6.90
N ALA A 9 -8.27 0.54 7.37
CA ALA A 9 -8.39 0.79 8.82
C ALA A 9 -8.96 -0.42 9.60
N SER A 10 -9.76 -1.25 8.92
CA SER A 10 -10.33 -2.53 9.35
C SER A 10 -9.36 -3.72 9.30
N TYR A 11 -8.07 -3.52 8.99
CA TYR A 11 -7.06 -4.58 8.76
C TYR A 11 -7.29 -5.46 7.53
N GLU A 12 -8.34 -5.22 6.75
CA GLU A 12 -8.55 -5.89 5.47
C GLU A 12 -7.47 -5.48 4.45
N PRO A 13 -6.98 -6.40 3.61
CA PRO A 13 -5.99 -6.07 2.59
C PRO A 13 -6.59 -5.15 1.53
N LEU A 14 -5.96 -3.99 1.33
CA LEU A 14 -6.36 -3.00 0.33
C LEU A 14 -5.59 -3.17 -0.99
N GLY A 15 -4.35 -3.64 -0.91
CA GLY A 15 -3.50 -3.91 -2.06
C GLY A 15 -2.03 -3.72 -1.76
N VAL A 16 -1.20 -3.72 -2.81
CA VAL A 16 0.25 -3.63 -2.69
C VAL A 16 0.74 -2.37 -3.40
N VAL A 17 1.61 -1.60 -2.75
CA VAL A 17 2.19 -0.37 -3.30
C VAL A 17 3.71 -0.41 -3.26
N PRO A 18 4.40 0.43 -4.07
CA PRO A 18 5.84 0.59 -3.93
C PRO A 18 6.21 1.17 -2.55
N LEU A 19 7.36 0.75 -2.01
CA LEU A 19 7.89 1.23 -0.72
C LEU A 19 7.85 2.76 -0.56
N ARG A 20 8.24 3.50 -1.61
CA ARG A 20 8.22 4.97 -1.59
C ARG A 20 6.82 5.54 -1.29
N ARG A 21 5.77 4.96 -1.87
CA ARG A 21 4.39 5.41 -1.64
C ARG A 21 3.93 5.10 -0.23
N ALA A 22 4.25 3.91 0.28
CA ALA A 22 3.96 3.54 1.66
C ALA A 22 4.66 4.48 2.65
N LEU A 23 5.95 4.78 2.42
CA LEU A 23 6.70 5.71 3.26
C LEU A 23 6.06 7.11 3.28
N VAL A 24 5.68 7.64 2.11
CA VAL A 24 4.98 8.94 2.03
C VAL A 24 3.70 8.91 2.86
N LEU A 25 2.90 7.83 2.81
CA LEU A 25 1.68 7.74 3.61
C LEU A 25 1.96 7.77 5.12
N VAL A 26 3.05 7.16 5.58
CA VAL A 26 3.45 7.17 7.00
C VAL A 26 3.95 8.55 7.41
N LEU A 27 4.86 9.15 6.64
CA LEU A 27 5.42 10.49 6.93
C LEU A 27 4.34 11.58 6.93
N GLU A 28 3.36 11.47 6.03
CA GLU A 28 2.18 12.33 5.96
C GLU A 28 1.14 12.04 7.06
N ASN A 29 1.44 11.15 8.01
CA ASN A 29 0.53 10.76 9.08
C ASN A 29 -0.81 10.15 8.59
N LYS A 30 -0.86 9.58 7.39
CA LYS A 30 -2.06 8.96 6.80
C LYS A 30 -2.12 7.45 7.04
N ALA A 31 -1.00 6.83 7.40
CA ALA A 31 -0.89 5.42 7.72
C ALA A 31 0.02 5.17 8.93
N PHE A 32 -0.13 4.00 9.55
CA PHE A 32 0.80 3.45 10.53
C PHE A 32 1.62 2.33 9.90
N SER A 33 2.92 2.24 10.22
CA SER A 33 3.72 1.04 9.94
C SER A 33 3.32 -0.04 10.94
N LEU A 34 2.92 -1.22 10.44
CA LEU A 34 2.62 -2.37 11.29
C LEU A 34 3.79 -3.34 11.35
N GLU A 35 4.50 -3.50 10.23
CA GLU A 35 5.65 -4.38 10.10
C GLU A 35 6.73 -3.67 9.30
N GLU A 36 7.97 -3.97 9.64
CA GLU A 36 9.16 -3.43 8.97
C GLU A 36 9.87 -4.55 8.22
N SER A 37 10.57 -4.18 7.15
CA SER A 37 11.29 -5.15 6.30
C SER A 37 12.72 -5.45 6.78
N GLY A 38 13.18 -4.80 7.85
CA GLY A 38 14.58 -4.82 8.29
C GLY A 38 15.53 -3.95 7.44
N ALA A 39 15.06 -3.43 6.30
CA ALA A 39 15.77 -2.43 5.52
C ALA A 39 15.55 -1.01 6.06
N PHE A 40 16.40 -0.08 5.66
CA PHE A 40 16.32 1.32 6.06
C PHE A 40 16.27 2.26 4.84
N MET A 41 15.53 3.35 5.00
CA MET A 41 15.44 4.47 4.08
C MET A 41 16.22 5.63 4.67
N HIS A 42 17.11 6.23 3.89
CA HIS A 42 17.99 7.30 4.35
C HIS A 42 17.67 8.63 3.66
N SER A 43 17.82 9.71 4.42
CA SER A 43 17.93 11.08 3.95
C SER A 43 19.25 11.67 4.45
N ALA A 44 19.56 12.92 4.10
CA ALA A 44 20.77 13.57 4.58
C ALA A 44 20.87 13.67 6.12
N THR A 45 19.73 13.67 6.83
CA THR A 45 19.68 13.92 8.28
C THR A 45 18.90 12.86 9.07
N VAL A 46 18.12 12.01 8.41
CA VAL A 46 17.21 11.05 9.06
C VAL A 46 17.32 9.67 8.42
N THR A 47 17.32 8.65 9.25
CA THR A 47 17.15 7.25 8.85
C THR A 47 15.80 6.74 9.35
N VAL A 48 15.02 6.11 8.46
CA VAL A 48 13.67 5.61 8.74
C VAL A 48 13.60 4.14 8.36
N PRO A 49 13.07 3.24 9.20
CA PRO A 49 12.88 1.85 8.82
C PRO A 49 11.91 1.72 7.63
N ALA A 50 12.21 0.81 6.72
CA ALA A 50 11.41 0.56 5.53
C ALA A 50 10.20 -0.32 5.89
N PRO A 51 8.95 0.16 5.78
CA PRO A 51 7.78 -0.64 6.10
C PRO A 51 7.60 -1.81 5.12
N SER A 52 7.14 -2.95 5.62
CA SER A 52 6.69 -4.10 4.84
C SER A 52 5.16 -4.22 4.82
N VAL A 53 4.49 -3.71 5.88
CA VAL A 53 3.03 -3.60 5.98
C VAL A 53 2.64 -2.25 6.59
N VAL A 54 1.69 -1.55 5.98
CA VAL A 54 1.12 -0.31 6.52
C VAL A 54 -0.40 -0.40 6.63
N ARG A 55 -0.98 0.24 7.64
CA ARG A 55 -2.43 0.37 7.83
C ARG A 55 -2.88 1.81 7.68
N LEU A 56 -3.86 2.06 6.83
CA LEU A 56 -4.45 3.39 6.69
C LEU A 56 -5.17 3.80 7.98
N LYS A 57 -5.03 5.07 8.39
CA LYS A 57 -5.74 5.60 9.57
C LYS A 57 -7.24 5.72 9.34
N ARG A 58 -7.64 6.04 8.11
CA ARG A 58 -9.05 6.17 7.71
C ARG A 58 -9.49 4.96 6.92
N PHE A 59 -10.76 4.62 7.07
CA PHE A 59 -11.39 3.59 6.24
C PHE A 59 -11.49 4.08 4.78
N VAL A 60 -11.03 3.25 3.84
CA VAL A 60 -11.19 3.49 2.41
C VAL A 60 -12.16 2.45 1.85
N ARG A 61 -13.33 2.91 1.42
CA ARG A 61 -14.29 2.06 0.70
C ARG A 61 -13.80 1.90 -0.74
N VAL A 62 -13.30 0.72 -1.08
CA VAL A 62 -12.97 0.40 -2.48
C VAL A 62 -14.29 0.17 -3.21
N PRO A 63 -14.59 0.94 -4.27
CA PRO A 63 -15.75 0.66 -5.11
C PRO A 63 -15.59 -0.76 -5.66
N TYR A 64 -16.58 -1.60 -5.44
CA TYR A 64 -16.65 -2.90 -6.10
C TYR A 64 -16.61 -2.64 -7.61
N ARG A 65 -15.53 -3.08 -8.28
CA ARG A 65 -15.52 -3.11 -9.74
C ARG A 65 -16.55 -4.18 -10.08
N GLY A 66 -17.70 -3.76 -10.61
CA GLY A 66 -18.74 -4.67 -11.09
C GLY A 66 -18.16 -5.72 -12.04
N PRO A 67 -18.95 -6.73 -12.43
CA PRO A 67 -18.48 -7.80 -13.30
C PRO A 67 -17.75 -7.20 -14.49
N VAL A 68 -16.49 -7.62 -14.69
CA VAL A 68 -15.70 -7.19 -15.84
C VAL A 68 -16.53 -7.50 -17.08
N PRO A 69 -16.87 -6.51 -17.92
CA PRO A 69 -17.68 -6.76 -19.10
C PRO A 69 -17.03 -7.86 -19.93
N LEU A 70 -17.80 -8.91 -20.26
CA LEU A 70 -17.36 -10.04 -21.08
C LEU A 70 -17.17 -9.61 -22.54
N THR A 71 -16.19 -8.73 -22.77
CA THR A 71 -15.77 -8.25 -24.07
C THR A 71 -14.50 -9.00 -24.49
N ARG A 72 -14.28 -9.17 -25.81
CA ARG A 72 -13.03 -9.75 -26.34
C ARG A 72 -11.80 -9.09 -25.71
N ARG A 73 -11.81 -7.76 -25.58
CA ARG A 73 -10.69 -7.00 -24.97
C ARG A 73 -10.44 -7.39 -23.51
N ALA A 74 -11.49 -7.61 -22.72
CA ALA A 74 -11.35 -8.00 -21.31
C ALA A 74 -10.86 -9.45 -21.15
N LEU A 75 -11.25 -10.35 -22.05
CA LEU A 75 -10.79 -11.75 -22.06
C LEU A 75 -9.28 -11.88 -22.31
N PHE A 76 -8.72 -11.01 -23.15
CA PHE A 76 -7.28 -11.02 -23.50
C PHE A 76 -6.39 -10.14 -22.62
N ALA A 77 -6.94 -9.44 -21.63
CA ALA A 77 -6.18 -8.57 -20.72
C ALA A 77 -5.64 -9.28 -19.45
N ARG A 78 -5.82 -10.60 -19.38
CA ARG A 78 -5.24 -11.51 -18.36
C ARG A 78 -3.88 -12.00 -18.81
#